data_AF-A0A3D2K8S8-F1
#
_entry.id   AF-A0A3D2K8S8-F1
#
_cell.length_a   1.000
_cell.length_b   1.000
_cell.length_c   1.000
_cell.angle_alpha   90.00
_cell.angle_beta   90.00
_cell.angle_gamma   90.00
#
_symmetry.space_group_name_H-M   'P 1'
#
loop_
_entity.id
_entity.type
_entity.pdbx_description
1 polymer ?
#
loop_
_entity_poly.entity_id
_entity_poly.type
_entity_poly.pdbx_seq_one_letter_code
_entity_poly.pdbx_strand_id
1 'polypeptide(L)' 'RDAMTATVPEIPFALLQKITDRITHEVKGVNRVAFDLTPKPTGTIEWE' A
#
# COMPACT_ATOMS: atom_id res chain seq x y z
N ARG A 1 2.59 18.12 -12.63
CA ARG A 1 3.79 17.31 -12.30
C ARG A 1 3.72 16.09 -13.17
N ASP A 2 4.67 15.92 -14.07
CA ASP A 2 4.66 14.80 -15.00
C ASP A 2 4.70 13.52 -14.19
N ALA A 3 3.76 12.60 -14.45
CA ALA A 3 3.56 11.37 -13.67
C ALA A 3 4.70 10.35 -13.86
N MET A 4 5.92 10.81 -14.12
CA MET A 4 7.11 10.03 -14.45
C MET A 4 7.86 9.52 -13.21
N THR A 5 7.65 10.13 -12.05
CA THR A 5 8.25 9.71 -10.77
C THR A 5 7.21 9.73 -9.65
N ALA A 6 7.36 8.82 -8.70
CA ALA A 6 6.52 8.74 -7.50
C ALA A 6 7.33 8.15 -6.35
N THR A 7 7.11 8.66 -5.14
CA THR A 7 7.75 8.17 -3.92
C THR A 7 6.71 7.56 -3.02
N VAL A 8 7.14 6.60 -2.20
CA VAL A 8 6.27 6.02 -1.17
C VAL A 8 6.46 6.87 0.09
N PRO A 9 5.40 7.54 0.58
CA PRO A 9 5.51 8.33 1.80
C PRO A 9 5.66 7.44 3.03
N GLU A 10 6.34 7.96 4.06
CA GLU A 10 6.34 7.32 5.37
C GLU A 10 4.95 7.46 5.99
N ILE A 11 4.29 6.32 6.19
CA ILE A 11 2.99 6.24 6.83
C ILE A 11 3.18 5.74 8.26
N PRO A 12 2.57 6.36 9.28
CA PRO A 12 2.66 5.89 10.65
C PRO A 12 2.26 4.42 10.77
N PHE A 13 3.10 3.61 11.41
CA PHE A 13 2.88 2.17 11.50
C PHE A 13 1.54 1.82 12.17
N ALA A 14 1.11 2.62 13.17
CA ALA A 14 -0.19 2.46 13.81
C ALA A 14 -1.37 2.61 12.84
N LEU A 15 -1.26 3.47 11.82
CA LEU A 15 -2.29 3.61 10.79
C LEU A 15 -2.32 2.37 9.89
N LEU A 16 -1.15 1.85 9.49
CA LEU A 16 -1.06 0.62 8.71
C LEU A 16 -1.67 -0.56 9.47
N GLN A 17 -1.37 -0.70 10.78
CA GLN A 17 -1.98 -1.72 11.63
C GLN A 17 -3.51 -1.61 11.68
N LYS A 18 -4.05 -0.38 11.84
CA LYS A 18 -5.49 -0.16 11.83
C LYS A 18 -6.13 -0.56 10.49
N ILE A 19 -5.48 -0.27 9.36
CA ILE A 19 -5.97 -0.66 8.02
C ILE A 19 -5.95 -2.19 7.88
N THR A 20 -4.85 -2.84 8.26
CA THR A 20 -4.72 -4.30 8.21
C THR A 20 -5.78 -4.99 9.06
N ASP A 21 -5.99 -4.52 10.29
CA ASP A 21 -6.97 -5.08 11.22
C ASP A 21 -8.39 -5.00 10.65
N ARG A 22 -8.78 -3.84 10.13
CA ARG A 22 -10.08 -3.65 9.50
C ARG A 22 -10.27 -4.56 8.28
N ILE A 23 -9.32 -4.61 7.36
CA ILE A 23 -9.47 -5.43 6.14
C ILE A 23 -9.59 -6.92 6.49
N THR A 24 -8.73 -7.43 7.38
CA THR A 24 -8.70 -8.86 7.73
C THR A 24 -9.92 -9.32 8.53
N HIS A 25 -10.55 -8.44 9.31
CA HIS A 25 -11.76 -8.78 10.07
C HIS A 25 -13.07 -8.46 9.35
N GLU A 26 -13.12 -7.38 8.57
CA GLU A 26 -14.35 -6.92 7.91
C GLU A 26 -14.56 -7.57 6.53
N VAL A 27 -13.49 -7.98 5.83
CA VAL A 27 -13.56 -8.53 4.46
C VAL A 27 -13.33 -10.04 4.45
N LYS A 28 -14.42 -10.79 4.28
CA LYS A 28 -14.38 -12.26 4.20
C LYS A 28 -13.51 -12.72 3.03
N GLY A 29 -12.64 -13.69 3.28
CA GLY A 29 -11.78 -14.29 2.27
C GLY A 29 -10.42 -13.59 2.06
N VAL A 30 -10.20 -12.43 2.71
CA VAL A 30 -8.88 -11.78 2.71
C VAL A 30 -8.08 -12.24 3.92
N ASN A 31 -6.90 -12.81 3.68
CA ASN A 31 -6.01 -13.35 4.72
C ASN A 31 -4.69 -12.60 4.88
N ARG A 32 -4.40 -11.64 3.98
CA ARG A 32 -3.15 -10.88 3.97
C ARG A 32 -3.36 -9.50 3.38
N VAL A 33 -2.70 -8.53 3.99
CA VAL A 33 -2.61 -7.15 3.52
C VAL A 33 -1.13 -6.80 3.39
N ALA A 34 -0.74 -6.20 2.28
CA ALA A 34 0.63 -5.74 2.02
C ALA A 34 0.60 -4.26 1.63
N PHE A 35 1.66 -3.52 1.98
CA PHE A 35 1.88 -2.15 1.55
C PHE A 35 3.10 -2.13 0.62
N ASP A 36 2.91 -1.69 -0.62
CA ASP A 36 3.96 -1.62 -1.62
C ASP A 36 4.91 -0.45 -1.33
N LEU A 37 6.20 -0.76 -1.20
CA LEU A 37 7.26 0.21 -0.92
C LEU A 37 8.07 0.57 -2.16
N THR A 38 7.63 0.13 -3.34
CA THR A 38 8.36 0.32 -4.59
C THR A 38 8.08 1.70 -5.19
N PRO A 39 9.08 2.60 -5.33
CA PRO A 39 8.86 3.89 -5.97
C PRO A 39 8.80 3.76 -7.50
N LYS A 40 8.16 4.72 -8.16
CA LYS A 40 8.34 4.93 -9.61
C LYS A 40 9.61 5.77 -9.81
N PRO A 41 10.65 5.29 -10.52
CA PRO A 41 10.55 4.42 -11.71
C PRO A 41 10.88 2.94 -11.52
N THR A 42 11.22 2.48 -10.32
CA THR A 42 11.54 1.05 -10.07
C THR A 42 10.35 0.15 -10.37
N GLY A 43 9.15 0.59 -10.01
CA GLY A 43 7.88 -0.03 -10.37
C GLY A 43 6.94 0.93 -11.09
N THR A 44 5.80 0.39 -11.51
CA THR A 44 4.63 1.16 -11.96
C THR A 44 3.73 1.53 -10.78
N ILE A 45 2.82 2.49 -10.98
CA ILE A 45 1.82 2.85 -9.94
C ILE A 45 0.80 1.71 -9.78
N GLU A 46 0.32 1.20 -10.91
CA GLU A 46 -0.56 0.02 -10.97
C GLU A 46 0.27 -1.26 -10.88
N TRP A 47 -0.41 -2.38 -10.59
CA TRP A 47 0.19 -3.71 -10.44
C TRP A 47 0.18 -4.55 -11.73
N GLU A 48 -0.17 -3.97 -12.88
CA GLU A 48 -0.23 -4.60 -14.20
C GLU A 48 0.33 -3.72 -15.33
#